data_AF-A0A5S9MI37-F1
#
_entry.id   AF-A0A5S9MI37-F1
#
_cell.length_a   1.000
_cell.length_b   1.000
_cell.length_c   1.000
_cell.angle_alpha   90.00
_cell.angle_beta   90.00
_cell.angle_gamma   90.00
#
_symmetry.space_group_name_H-M   'P 1'
#
loop_
_entity.id
_entity.type
_entity.pdbx_description
1 polymer ?
#
loop_
_entity_poly.entity_id
_entity_poly.type
_entity_poly.pdbx_seq_one_letter_code
_entity_poly.pdbx_strand_id
1 'polypeptide(L)'
;MVFTDVYGKDFKATNRQAGILPADPSIFIPMISQAAEKADLVVVHAHWGQEYNNEVNDTQRELARAMSKAGADIIIGAHPHVLEPMEVYNGTAIFYSLGNFIFLIKAGQEHVILHLFSII
;
A
#
# COMPACT_ATOMS: atom_id res chain seq x y z
N MET A 1 1.51 8.09 0.32
CA MET A 1 0.09 8.06 -0.14
C MET A 1 -0.50 6.69 0.17
N VAL A 2 -1.79 6.61 0.51
CA VAL A 2 -2.49 5.35 0.84
C VAL A 2 -3.62 5.12 -0.16
N PHE A 3 -3.68 3.95 -0.79
CA PHE A 3 -4.76 3.51 -1.67
C PHE A 3 -5.16 2.06 -1.36
N THR A 4 -6.37 1.65 -1.76
CA THR A 4 -6.89 0.30 -1.53
C THR A 4 -7.74 -0.22 -2.68
N ASP A 5 -7.66 -1.52 -2.96
CA ASP A 5 -8.51 -2.28 -3.87
C ASP A 5 -9.67 -3.00 -3.16
N VAL A 6 -9.70 -2.97 -1.82
CA VAL A 6 -10.74 -3.61 -0.99
C VAL A 6 -11.71 -2.55 -0.45
N TYR A 7 -12.80 -2.31 -1.18
CA TYR A 7 -13.87 -1.40 -0.75
C TYR A 7 -15.20 -1.67 -1.46
N GLY A 8 -16.31 -1.29 -0.83
CA GLY A 8 -17.63 -1.22 -1.47
C GLY A 8 -17.70 -0.02 -2.43
N LYS A 9 -18.31 -0.18 -3.62
CA LYS A 9 -18.31 0.83 -4.71
C LYS A 9 -18.70 2.26 -4.29
N ASP A 10 -19.49 2.40 -3.23
CA ASP A 10 -20.03 3.68 -2.75
C ASP A 10 -19.06 4.48 -1.85
N PHE A 11 -17.88 3.92 -1.52
CA PHE A 11 -16.93 4.55 -0.59
C PHE A 11 -15.82 5.38 -1.27
N LYS A 12 -15.87 5.61 -2.59
CA LYS A 12 -14.81 6.34 -3.32
C LYS A 12 -14.74 7.82 -2.93
N ALA A 13 -13.53 8.33 -2.67
CA ALA A 13 -13.29 9.76 -2.48
C ALA A 13 -13.52 10.55 -3.78
N THR A 14 -14.15 11.73 -3.66
CA THR A 14 -14.32 12.69 -4.75
C THR A 14 -13.94 14.10 -4.29
N ASN A 15 -13.99 15.08 -5.19
CA ASN A 15 -13.84 16.49 -4.83
C ASN A 15 -14.97 17.04 -3.93
N ARG A 16 -16.02 16.25 -3.68
CA ARG A 16 -17.20 16.64 -2.89
C ARG A 16 -17.52 15.68 -1.74
N GLN A 17 -16.80 14.58 -1.61
CA GLN A 17 -17.09 13.53 -0.64
C GLN A 17 -15.80 12.89 -0.15
N ALA A 18 -15.61 12.86 1.17
CA ALA A 18 -14.54 12.09 1.79
C ALA A 18 -14.78 10.59 1.57
N GLY A 19 -13.71 9.84 1.33
CA GLY A 19 -13.80 8.41 1.06
C GLY A 19 -12.42 7.80 0.86
N ILE A 20 -12.42 6.65 0.20
CA ILE A 20 -11.26 5.83 -0.08
C ILE A 20 -10.67 6.22 -1.43
N LEU A 21 -9.33 6.33 -1.50
CA LEU A 21 -8.61 6.41 -2.77
C LEU A 21 -8.55 5.00 -3.38
N PRO A 22 -9.29 4.73 -4.48
CA PRO A 22 -9.29 3.41 -5.07
C PRO A 22 -7.92 3.09 -5.66
N ALA A 23 -7.58 1.79 -5.74
CA ALA A 23 -6.40 1.30 -6.45
C ALA A 23 -6.53 1.39 -7.98
N ASP A 24 -6.96 2.56 -8.48
CA ASP A 24 -6.93 2.91 -9.89
C ASP A 24 -5.57 3.54 -10.21
N PRO A 25 -4.70 2.85 -10.98
CA PRO A 25 -3.36 3.33 -11.30
C PRO A 25 -3.34 4.70 -11.97
N SER A 26 -4.39 5.05 -12.71
CA SER A 26 -4.47 6.35 -13.39
C SER A 26 -4.48 7.54 -12.42
N ILE A 27 -4.84 7.30 -11.16
CA ILE A 27 -4.91 8.33 -10.12
C ILE A 27 -3.57 8.45 -9.40
N PHE A 28 -3.03 7.34 -8.88
CA PHE A 28 -1.89 7.39 -7.98
C PHE A 28 -0.53 7.39 -8.70
N ILE A 29 -0.43 6.85 -9.92
CA ILE A 29 0.85 6.84 -10.66
C ILE A 29 1.34 8.26 -11.00
N PRO A 30 0.50 9.18 -11.54
CA PRO A 30 0.93 10.56 -11.75
C PRO A 30 1.29 11.30 -10.45
N MET A 31 0.68 10.92 -9.32
CA MET A 31 1.00 11.51 -8.02
C MET A 31 2.36 11.07 -7.50
N ILE A 32 2.72 9.78 -7.68
CA ILE A 32 4.05 9.26 -7.34
C ILE A 32 5.11 9.94 -8.20
N SER A 33 4.87 10.07 -9.51
CA SER A 33 5.80 10.77 -10.42
C SER A 33 6.03 12.22 -9.99
N GLN A 34 4.97 12.95 -9.65
CA GLN A 34 5.09 14.33 -9.17
C GLN A 34 5.80 14.44 -7.80
N ALA A 35 5.65 13.43 -6.93
CA ALA A 35 6.38 13.38 -5.67
C ALA A 35 7.88 13.13 -5.90
N ALA A 36 8.22 12.23 -6.83
CA ALA A 36 9.61 11.91 -7.17
C ALA A 36 10.38 13.11 -7.76
N GLU A 37 9.70 14.05 -8.41
CA GLU A 37 10.31 15.29 -8.88
C GLU A 37 10.68 16.27 -7.75
N LYS A 38 10.09 16.11 -6.56
CA LYS A 38 10.13 17.12 -5.48
C LYS A 38 10.70 16.61 -4.17
N ALA A 39 10.75 15.29 -3.97
CA ALA A 39 11.16 14.66 -2.72
C ALA A 39 12.47 13.91 -2.91
N ASP A 40 13.32 13.91 -1.88
CA ASP A 40 14.55 13.10 -1.85
C ASP A 40 14.26 11.60 -1.65
N LEU A 41 13.07 11.25 -1.15
CA LEU A 41 12.63 9.89 -0.91
C LEU A 41 11.11 9.78 -1.06
N VAL A 42 10.64 8.82 -1.86
CA VAL A 42 9.22 8.54 -2.08
C VAL A 42 8.84 7.19 -1.49
N VAL A 43 8.06 7.23 -0.42
CA VAL A 43 7.50 6.04 0.23
C VAL A 43 6.01 5.90 -0.10
N VAL A 44 5.64 4.73 -0.63
CA VAL A 44 4.26 4.38 -0.94
C VAL A 44 3.76 3.32 0.04
N HIS A 45 2.56 3.53 0.56
CA HIS A 45 1.89 2.57 1.43
C HIS A 45 0.64 2.05 0.74
N ALA A 46 0.58 0.75 0.50
CA ALA A 46 -0.51 0.11 -0.22
C ALA A 46 -1.30 -0.84 0.70
N HIS A 47 -2.63 -0.82 0.59
CA HIS A 47 -3.49 -1.75 1.29
C HIS A 47 -4.15 -2.65 0.24
N TRP A 48 -3.70 -3.90 0.10
CA TRP A 48 -3.98 -4.73 -1.07
C TRP A 48 -3.83 -6.23 -0.83
N GLY A 49 -4.07 -7.04 -1.85
CA GLY A 49 -3.80 -8.48 -1.75
C GLY A 49 -4.97 -9.22 -1.15
N GLN A 50 -4.73 -10.45 -0.71
CA GLN A 50 -5.78 -11.33 -0.21
C GLN A 50 -5.54 -11.67 1.26
N GLU A 51 -6.59 -11.52 2.08
CA GLU A 51 -6.54 -11.91 3.49
C GLU A 51 -6.05 -13.35 3.67
N TYR A 52 -5.06 -13.52 4.56
CA TYR A 52 -4.48 -14.78 4.98
C TYR A 52 -3.78 -15.60 3.87
N ASN A 53 -3.46 -14.97 2.74
CA ASN A 53 -2.62 -15.57 1.71
C ASN A 53 -1.16 -15.13 1.88
N ASN A 54 -0.24 -16.09 1.86
CA ASN A 54 1.19 -15.83 2.01
C ASN A 54 1.90 -15.62 0.65
N GLU A 55 1.15 -15.74 -0.45
CA GLU A 55 1.64 -15.57 -1.81
C GLU A 55 1.22 -14.21 -2.38
N VAL A 56 2.19 -13.53 -3.00
CA VAL A 56 1.94 -12.28 -3.73
C VAL A 56 1.14 -12.58 -4.99
N ASN A 57 -0.03 -11.96 -5.13
CA ASN A 57 -0.83 -12.09 -6.34
C ASN A 57 -0.33 -11.20 -7.49
N ASP A 58 -0.79 -11.47 -8.71
CA ASP A 58 -0.34 -10.76 -9.90
C ASP A 58 -0.67 -9.26 -9.84
N THR A 59 -1.85 -8.90 -9.33
CA THR A 59 -2.25 -7.49 -9.17
C THR A 59 -1.28 -6.72 -8.26
N GLN A 60 -0.94 -7.26 -7.10
CA GLN A 60 0.04 -6.65 -6.19
C GLN A 60 1.37 -6.41 -6.90
N ARG A 61 1.86 -7.42 -7.62
CA ARG A 61 3.13 -7.35 -8.36
C ARG A 61 3.10 -6.30 -9.48
N GLU A 62 2.02 -6.27 -10.26
CA GLU A 62 1.84 -5.31 -11.34
C GLU A 62 1.78 -3.87 -10.82
N LEU A 63 0.98 -3.62 -9.78
CA LEU A 63 0.86 -2.31 -9.16
C LEU A 63 2.19 -1.88 -8.53
N ALA A 64 2.87 -2.75 -7.79
CA ALA A 64 4.15 -2.45 -7.16
C ALA A 64 5.22 -2.06 -8.20
N ARG A 65 5.30 -2.79 -9.31
CA ARG A 65 6.23 -2.48 -10.40
C ARG A 65 5.87 -1.20 -11.15
N ALA A 66 4.57 -0.90 -11.32
CA ALA A 66 4.14 0.37 -11.89
C ALA A 66 4.54 1.55 -11.00
N MET A 67 4.37 1.44 -9.69
CA MET A 67 4.78 2.46 -8.73
C MET A 67 6.30 2.65 -8.66
N SER A 68 7.06 1.56 -8.70
CA SER A 68 8.52 1.59 -8.82
C SER A 68 8.96 2.36 -10.07
N LYS A 69 8.37 2.06 -11.24
CA LYS A 69 8.65 2.80 -12.49
C LYS A 69 8.24 4.27 -12.42
N ALA A 70 7.26 4.61 -11.59
CA ALA A 70 6.81 5.99 -11.39
C ALA A 70 7.71 6.79 -10.42
N GLY A 71 8.73 6.17 -9.82
CA GLY A 71 9.69 6.84 -8.94
C GLY A 71 9.47 6.59 -7.45
N ALA A 72 8.78 5.52 -7.05
CA ALA A 72 8.77 5.09 -5.65
C ALA A 72 10.12 4.44 -5.27
N ASP A 73 10.67 4.81 -4.12
CA ASP A 73 11.89 4.21 -3.58
C ASP A 73 11.58 3.04 -2.63
N ILE A 74 10.49 3.15 -1.88
CA ILE A 74 10.03 2.12 -0.95
C ILE A 74 8.53 1.94 -1.09
N ILE A 75 8.08 0.69 -1.17
CA ILE A 75 6.68 0.30 -1.22
C ILE A 75 6.41 -0.64 -0.04
N ILE A 76 5.46 -0.28 0.80
CA ILE A 76 5.05 -1.05 1.98
C ILE A 76 3.59 -1.45 1.82
N GLY A 77 3.34 -2.75 1.68
CA GLY A 77 2.02 -3.34 1.60
C GLY A 77 1.50 -3.83 2.95
N ALA A 78 0.18 -3.83 3.06
CA ALA A 78 -0.61 -4.32 4.19
C ALA A 78 -1.94 -4.88 3.67
N HIS A 79 -2.77 -5.46 4.56
CA HIS A 79 -4.06 -6.15 4.33
C HIS A 79 -4.04 -7.69 4.41
N PRO A 80 -3.05 -8.43 3.88
CA PRO A 80 -3.07 -9.89 3.98
C PRO A 80 -3.05 -10.43 5.42
N HIS A 81 -2.69 -9.59 6.41
CA HIS A 81 -2.54 -9.94 7.84
C HIS A 81 -1.48 -11.03 8.12
N VAL A 82 -0.78 -11.48 7.09
CA VAL A 82 0.32 -12.44 7.10
C VAL A 82 1.54 -11.87 6.38
N LEU A 83 2.71 -12.44 6.62
CA LEU A 83 3.93 -12.05 5.90
C LEU A 83 3.88 -12.57 4.47
N GLU A 84 4.16 -11.68 3.52
CA GLU A 84 4.39 -12.03 2.12
C GLU A 84 5.87 -11.78 1.75
N PRO A 85 6.38 -12.38 0.67
CA PRO A 85 7.72 -12.11 0.15
C PRO A 85 8.03 -10.62 -0.03
N MET A 86 9.32 -10.28 -0.04
CA MET A 86 9.81 -8.98 -0.48
C MET A 86 10.52 -9.08 -1.83
N GLU A 87 10.56 -7.98 -2.56
CA GLU A 87 11.24 -7.87 -3.86
C GLU A 87 12.04 -6.55 -3.89
N VAL A 88 13.19 -6.55 -4.56
CA VAL A 88 13.83 -5.30 -5.00
C VAL A 88 13.71 -5.24 -6.51
N TYR A 89 13.03 -4.21 -7.01
CA TYR A 89 12.76 -4.05 -8.43
C TYR A 89 13.12 -2.63 -8.86
N ASN A 90 13.96 -2.48 -9.89
CA ASN A 90 14.39 -1.17 -10.40
C ASN A 90 14.91 -0.21 -9.32
N GLY A 91 15.63 -0.73 -8.33
CA GLY A 91 16.15 0.05 -7.19
C GLY A 91 15.13 0.31 -6.07
N THR A 92 13.85 0.00 -6.28
CA THR A 92 12.78 0.13 -5.28
C THR A 92 12.72 -1.08 -4.36
N ALA A 93 12.67 -0.86 -3.04
CA ALA A 93 12.39 -1.90 -2.06
C ALA A 93 10.88 -2.12 -1.92
N ILE A 94 10.40 -3.35 -2.12
CA ILE A 94 8.98 -3.70 -2.12
C ILE A 94 8.72 -4.75 -1.05
N PHE A 95 7.94 -4.38 -0.04
CA PHE A 95 7.42 -5.29 0.98
C PHE A 95 5.94 -5.52 0.67
N TYR A 96 5.55 -6.69 0.17
CA TYR A 96 4.16 -6.92 -0.28
C TYR A 96 3.17 -7.03 0.88
N SER A 97 3.59 -7.60 2.01
CA SER A 97 2.90 -7.52 3.29
C SER A 97 3.88 -7.77 4.43
N LEU A 98 3.86 -6.91 5.44
CA LEU A 98 4.62 -7.09 6.68
C LEU A 98 3.88 -7.93 7.74
N GLY A 99 2.65 -8.37 7.43
CA GLY A 99 1.79 -9.09 8.36
C GLY A 99 1.40 -8.25 9.58
N ASN A 100 0.79 -8.91 10.57
CA ASN A 100 0.45 -8.26 11.83
C ASN A 100 1.65 -8.24 12.77
N PHE A 101 2.05 -7.06 13.24
CA PHE A 101 3.03 -6.91 14.30
C PHE A 101 2.34 -7.02 15.68
N ILE A 102 2.50 -8.15 16.38
CA ILE A 102 1.87 -8.39 17.70
C ILE A 102 2.88 -8.10 18.81
N PHE A 103 2.56 -7.13 19.70
CA PHE A 103 3.02 -7.19 21.09
C PHE A 103 2.06 -8.11 21.85
N LEU A 104 2.59 -9.14 22.52
CA LEU A 104 1.83 -10.14 23.28
C LEU A 104 0.88 -9.51 24.30
N ILE A 105 -0.43 -9.44 24.01
CA ILE A 105 -1.48 -9.43 25.03
C ILE A 105 -2.66 -10.30 24.57
N LYS A 106 -3.00 -11.27 25.44
CA LYS A 106 -4.07 -12.30 25.44
C LYS A 106 -5.06 -12.37 24.27
N ALA A 107 -5.22 -13.59 23.76
CA ALA A 107 -6.23 -14.00 22.77
C ALA A 107 -7.65 -13.55 23.15
N GLY A 108 -8.35 -12.92 22.20
CA GLY A 108 -9.76 -12.58 22.31
C GLY A 108 -10.15 -11.14 21.94
N GLN A 109 -9.26 -10.35 21.34
CA GLN A 109 -9.61 -9.03 20.83
C GLN A 109 -9.04 -8.86 19.42
N GLU A 110 -9.92 -8.69 18.43
CA GLU A 110 -9.53 -8.20 17.12
C GLU A 110 -9.16 -6.72 17.25
N HIS A 111 -7.93 -6.38 16.88
CA HIS A 111 -7.48 -4.99 16.83
C HIS A 111 -6.94 -4.67 15.45
N VAL A 112 -7.65 -3.78 14.76
CA VAL A 112 -7.19 -3.04 13.59
C VAL A 112 -6.30 -1.91 14.11
N ILE A 113 -5.02 -1.90 13.73
CA ILE A 113 -4.10 -0.81 14.04
C ILE A 113 -4.07 0.15 12.84
N LEU A 114 -4.41 1.42 13.11
CA LEU A 114 -4.47 2.55 12.19
C LEU A 114 -3.10 3.27 12.03
N HIS A 115 -2.92 3.87 10.85
CA HIS A 115 -1.72 4.50 10.28
C HIS A 115 -1.27 5.86 10.87
N LEU A 116 0.03 6.20 10.70
CA LEU A 116 0.63 7.54 10.42
C LEU A 116 2.13 7.31 10.03
N PHE A 117 2.78 7.95 9.05
CA PHE A 117 3.15 9.37 8.94
C PHE A 117 3.46 9.82 7.49
N SER A 118 3.35 11.13 7.24
CA SER A 118 4.04 11.87 6.18
C SER A 118 5.33 12.45 6.77
N ILE A 119 6.48 12.22 6.15
CA ILE A 119 7.70 13.01 6.43
C ILE A 119 7.75 14.08 5.34
N ILE A 120 7.42 15.30 5.75
CA ILE A 120 7.88 16.54 5.11
C ILE A 120 9.13 17.00 5.85
#